data_AF-A0A914NDA3-F1
#
_entry.id   AF-A0A914NDA3-F1
#
_cell.length_a   1.000
_cell.length_b   1.000
_cell.length_c   1.000
_cell.angle_alpha   90.00
_cell.angle_beta   90.00
_cell.angle_gamma   90.00
#
_symmetry.space_group_name_H-M   'P 1'
#
loop_
_entity.id
_entity.type
_entity.pdbx_description
1 polymer ?
#
loop_
_entity_poly.entity_id
_entity_poly.type
_entity_poly.pdbx_seq_one_letter_code
_entity_poly.pdbx_strand_id
1 'polypeptide(L)' 'MIVLNEKLPYLFFTQNGKQIGKAVLLEQNSEVYEPFISLKCCSVETNFGNDLKDKPFSYDVSKHFLLEEFY' A
#
# COMPACT_ATOMS: atom_id res chain seq x y z
N MET A 1 29.10 -16.52 2.73
CA MET A 1 28.11 -16.06 1.74
C MET A 1 26.78 -15.96 2.47
N ILE A 2 26.37 -14.77 2.89
CA ILE A 2 25.06 -14.55 3.50
C ILE A 2 24.11 -14.29 2.34
N VAL A 3 23.19 -15.21 2.10
CA VAL A 3 22.06 -14.94 1.21
C VAL A 3 21.11 -14.07 2.02
N LEU A 4 21.05 -12.76 1.71
CA LEU A 4 19.92 -11.95 2.15
C LEU A 4 18.70 -12.50 1.40
N ASN A 5 17.74 -13.07 2.12
CA ASN A 5 16.39 -13.24 1.59
C ASN A 5 15.86 -11.83 1.33
N GLU A 6 16.07 -11.31 0.12
CA GLU A 6 15.55 -10.02 -0.28
C GLU A 6 14.03 -10.13 -0.31
N LYS A 7 13.39 -9.61 0.74
CA LYS A 7 11.94 -9.50 0.79
C LYS A 7 11.51 -8.54 -0.31
N LEU A 8 10.72 -9.04 -1.24
CA LEU A 8 10.14 -8.20 -2.30
C LEU A 8 8.96 -7.40 -1.71
N PRO A 9 8.81 -6.12 -2.07
CA PRO A 9 7.65 -5.34 -1.67
C PRO A 9 6.39 -5.94 -2.29
N TYR A 10 5.27 -5.74 -1.61
CA TYR A 10 3.96 -6.09 -2.12
C TYR A 10 3.02 -4.90 -2.00
N LEU A 11 2.02 -4.86 -2.88
CA LEU A 11 1.00 -3.83 -2.92
C LEU A 11 -0.39 -4.46 -2.80
N PHE A 12 -1.26 -3.82 -2.04
CA PHE A 12 -2.67 -4.20 -1.93
C PHE A 12 -3.53 -2.96 -1.85
N PHE A 13 -4.82 -3.14 -2.12
CA PHE A 13 -5.80 -2.06 -2.08
C PHE A 13 -6.78 -2.28 -0.94
N THR A 14 -7.30 -1.18 -0.41
CA THR A 14 -8.40 -1.22 0.56
C THR A 14 -9.55 -0.34 0.09
N GLN A 15 -10.76 -0.71 0.48
CA GLN A 15 -11.95 0.11 0.32
C GLN A 15 -12.66 0.17 1.67
N ASN A 16 -12.85 1.38 2.20
CA ASN A 16 -13.45 1.62 3.53
C ASN A 16 -12.77 0.80 4.65
N GLY A 17 -11.43 0.71 4.63
CA GLY A 17 -10.63 0.02 5.65
C GLY A 17 -10.53 -1.50 5.49
N LYS A 18 -11.23 -2.09 4.51
CA LYS A 18 -11.16 -3.53 4.21
C LYS A 18 -10.33 -3.78 2.96
N GLN A 19 -9.41 -4.74 3.01
CA GLN A 19 -8.64 -5.16 1.83
C GLN A 19 -9.57 -5.67 0.72
N ILE A 20 -9.28 -5.26 -0.51
CA ILE A 20 -9.95 -5.72 -1.73
C ILE A 20 -8.94 -6.41 -2.64
N GLY A 21 -9.33 -7.56 -3.20
CA GLY A 21 -8.46 -8.36 -4.06
C GLY A 21 -7.26 -9.00 -3.33
N LYS A 22 -6.37 -9.58 -4.13
CA LYS A 22 -5.11 -10.18 -3.65
C LYS A 22 -4.01 -9.11 -3.64
N ALA A 23 -3.08 -9.24 -2.71
CA ALA A 23 -1.85 -8.48 -2.76
C ALA A 23 -1.00 -8.94 -3.97
N VAL A 24 -0.28 -7.99 -4.56
CA VAL A 24 0.61 -8.21 -5.70
C VAL A 24 2.04 -8.13 -5.19
N LEU A 25 2.80 -9.21 -5.33
CA LEU A 25 4.24 -9.19 -5.10
C LEU A 25 4.90 -8.46 -6.27
N LEU A 26 5.78 -7.50 -5.98
CA LEU A 26 6.46 -6.71 -7.00
C LEU A 26 7.73 -7.44 -7.43
N GLU A 27 7.96 -7.52 -8.74
CA GLU A 27 9.05 -8.32 -9.32
C GLU A 27 10.45 -7.74 -9.06
N GLN A 28 10.53 -6.47 -8.66
CA GLN A 28 11.79 -5.77 -8.44
C GLN A 28 11.69 -4.88 -7.21
N ASN A 29 12.79 -4.79 -6.46
CA ASN A 29 13.03 -3.76 -5.48
C ASN A 29 13.33 -2.45 -6.22
N SER A 30 12.28 -1.72 -6.63
CA SER A 30 12.47 -0.34 -7.10
C SER A 30 12.92 0.52 -5.93
N GLU A 31 13.91 1.38 -6.14
CA GLU A 31 14.35 2.36 -5.13
C GLU A 31 13.26 3.41 -4.85
N VAL A 32 12.30 3.59 -5.77
CA VAL A 32 11.25 4.61 -5.66
C VAL A 32 9.90 4.05 -6.11
N TYR A 33 8.89 4.20 -5.24
CA TYR A 33 7.47 4.05 -5.58
C TYR A 33 6.77 5.37 -5.27
N GLU A 34 6.00 5.88 -6.22
CA GLU A 34 5.25 7.13 -6.06
C GLU A 34 3.75 6.91 -6.29
N PRO A 35 2.87 7.57 -5.50
CA PRO A 35 1.44 7.53 -5.75
C PRO A 35 1.08 8.15 -7.10
N PHE A 36 0.23 7.48 -7.88
CA PHE A 36 -0.25 7.96 -9.16
C PHE A 36 -1.78 7.85 -9.27
N ILE A 37 -2.43 8.90 -9.80
CA ILE A 37 -3.89 8.97 -9.96
C ILE A 37 -4.22 9.54 -11.34
N SER A 38 -5.14 8.89 -12.06
CA SER A 38 -5.69 9.37 -13.32
C SER A 38 -7.21 9.44 -13.23
N LEU A 39 -7.81 10.53 -13.73
CA LEU A 39 -9.24 10.81 -13.62
C LEU A 39 -9.88 10.90 -15.00
N LYS A 40 -11.10 10.39 -15.14
CA LYS A 40 -11.91 10.52 -16.36
C LYS A 40 -13.33 10.92 -16.00
N CYS A 41 -13.69 12.17 -16.35
CA CYS A 41 -15.02 12.75 -16.13
C CYS A 41 -15.49 12.71 -14.66
N CYS A 42 -14.57 12.83 -13.70
CA CYS A 42 -14.88 12.82 -12.27
C CYS A 42 -13.99 13.78 -11.49
N SER A 43 -14.33 13.99 -10.22
CA SER A 43 -13.54 14.77 -9.26
C SER A 43 -13.32 13.93 -8.01
N VAL A 44 -12.12 13.99 -7.46
CA VAL A 44 -11.75 13.28 -6.22
C VAL A 44 -10.99 14.22 -5.31
N GLU A 45 -11.13 14.00 -4.00
CA GLU A 45 -10.24 14.59 -2.99
C GLU A 45 -9.20 13.52 -2.62
N THR A 46 -7.93 13.94 -2.49
CA THR A 46 -6.84 13.04 -2.12
C THR A 46 -6.22 13.48 -0.81
N ASN A 47 -5.66 12.52 -0.09
CA ASN A 47 -4.98 12.78 1.17
C ASN A 47 -3.73 11.91 1.25
N PHE A 48 -2.57 12.57 1.15
CA PHE A 48 -1.25 11.95 1.25
C PHE A 48 -0.64 12.10 2.65
N GLY A 49 -1.47 12.39 3.67
CA GLY A 49 -1.03 12.55 5.05
C GLY A 49 -0.68 13.99 5.47
N ASN A 50 -1.07 15.01 4.68
CA ASN A 50 -0.83 16.41 5.06
C ASN A 50 -1.78 16.93 6.16
N ASP A 51 -2.97 16.32 6.30
CA ASP A 51 -3.94 16.68 7.33
C ASP A 51 -4.22 15.47 8.23
N LEU A 52 -3.31 15.21 9.16
CA LEU A 52 -3.45 14.09 10.09
C LEU A 52 -4.44 14.35 11.23
N LYS A 53 -4.93 15.59 11.38
CA LYS A 53 -5.79 15.99 12.50
C LYS A 53 -7.26 15.87 12.15
N ASP A 54 -7.68 16.46 11.04
CA ASP A 54 -9.08 16.48 10.64
C ASP A 54 -9.39 15.35 9.64
N LYS A 55 -8.36 14.82 8.93
CA LYS A 55 -8.48 13.68 8.00
C LYS A 55 -7.30 12.70 8.11
N PRO A 56 -7.13 11.95 9.21
CA PRO A 56 -5.99 11.04 9.33
C PRO A 56 -5.91 10.01 8.19
N PHE A 57 -4.83 10.05 7.40
CA PHE A 57 -4.45 8.95 6.51
C PHE A 57 -3.69 7.90 7.34
N SER A 58 -4.42 7.10 8.11
CA SER A 58 -3.84 6.05 8.96
C SER A 58 -4.33 4.68 8.52
N TYR A 59 -3.41 3.83 8.06
CA TYR A 59 -3.65 2.40 7.92
C TYR A 59 -2.85 1.66 8.98
N ASP A 60 -3.55 1.00 9.90
CA ASP A 60 -2.93 0.26 10.98
C ASP A 60 -2.59 -1.16 10.50
N VAL A 61 -1.37 -1.32 10.00
CA VAL A 61 -0.86 -2.61 9.50
C VAL A 61 -0.90 -3.73 10.55
N SER A 62 -0.90 -3.40 11.84
CA SER A 62 -0.91 -4.40 12.92
C SER A 62 -2.28 -5.07 13.09
N LYS A 63 -3.35 -4.42 12.62
CA LYS A 63 -4.73 -4.95 12.70
C LYS A 63 -5.08 -5.90 11.57
N HIS A 64 -4.20 -6.03 10.59
CA HIS A 64 -4.44 -6.81 9.38
C HIS A 64 -3.35 -7.86 9.27
N PHE A 65 -3.72 -9.12 9.52
CA PHE A 65 -2.81 -10.26 9.39
C PHE A 65 -2.37 -10.36 7.93
N LEU A 66 -1.12 -9.99 7.67
CA LEU A 66 -0.43 -10.40 6.46
C LEU A 66 -0.27 -11.91 6.54
N LEU A 67 -0.87 -12.64 5.60
CA LEU A 67 -0.64 -14.07 5.45
C LEU A 67 0.87 -14.33 5.42
N GLU A 68 1.35 -15.39 6.09
CA GLU A 68 2.76 -15.79 6.11
C GLU A 68 3.37 -15.94 4.71
N GLU A 69 2.52 -16.13 3.69
CA GLU A 69 2.87 -16.14 2.27
C GLU A 69 3.54 -14.84 1.76
N PHE A 70 3.49 -13.76 2.55
CA PHE A 70 4.11 -12.46 2.24
C PHE A 70 5.32 -12.11 3.14
N TYR A 71 5.78 -13.02 4.00
CA TYR A 71 6.91 -12.82 4.93
C TYR A 71 8.22 -13.46 4.47
#